data_AF-A0A966PJB7-F1
#
_entry.id   AF-A0A966PJB7-F1
#
_cell.length_a   1.000
_cell.length_b   1.000
_cell.length_c   1.000
_cell.angle_alpha   90.00
_cell.angle_beta   90.00
_cell.angle_gamma   90.00
#
_symmetry.space_group_name_H-M   'P 1'
#
loop_
_entity.id
_entity.type
_entity.pdbx_description
1 polymer ?
#
loop_
_entity_poly.entity_id
_entity_poly.type
_entity_poly.pdbx_seq_one_letter_code
_entity_poly.pdbx_strand_id
1 'polypeptide(L)' 'MTIQNSVSPTPTADEAVAIATALEMLWPKPQTNVATSVQTSWRFSGRSWTDSVLARRSRPN' A
#
# COMPACT_ATOMS: atom_id res chain seq x y z
N MET A 1 -8.17 23.43 5.89
CA MET A 1 -8.20 22.01 6.28
C MET A 1 -7.18 21.84 7.38
N THR A 2 -7.60 21.96 8.64
CA THR A 2 -6.69 21.95 9.78
C THR A 2 -6.50 20.50 10.20
N ILE A 3 -5.32 19.94 9.97
CA ILE A 3 -4.98 18.58 10.38
C ILE A 3 -4.74 18.65 11.89
N GLN A 4 -5.72 18.22 12.69
CA GLN A 4 -5.59 18.16 14.14
C GLN A 4 -4.75 16.92 14.51
N ASN A 5 -3.43 17.10 14.56
CA ASN A 5 -2.49 16.03 14.93
C ASN A 5 -2.17 16.01 16.43
N SER A 6 -3.04 16.58 17.27
CA SER A 6 -2.84 16.66 18.72
C SER A 6 -3.37 15.42 19.43
N VAL A 7 -2.47 14.68 20.08
CA VAL A 7 -2.83 13.61 21.01
C VAL A 7 -3.18 14.25 22.36
N SER A 8 -4.38 13.97 22.88
CA SER A 8 -4.87 14.47 24.17
C SER A 8 -5.36 13.30 25.03
N PRO A 9 -4.95 13.21 26.31
CA PRO A 9 -4.06 14.15 27.02
C PRO A 9 -2.62 14.13 26.49
N THR A 10 -1.85 15.18 26.79
CA THR A 10 -0.43 15.23 26.44
C THR A 10 0.30 14.11 27.20
N PRO A 11 1.00 13.20 26.50
CA PRO A 11 1.69 12.10 27.15
C PRO A 11 2.84 12.63 28.01
N THR A 12 3.10 11.91 29.10
CA THR A 12 4.32 12.09 29.90
C THR A 12 5.55 11.67 29.10
N ALA A 13 6.75 12.02 29.58
CA ALA A 13 8.00 11.67 28.91
C ALA A 13 8.15 10.15 28.72
N ASP A 14 7.82 9.36 29.74
CA ASP A 14 7.90 7.90 29.70
C ASP A 14 6.90 7.30 28.69
N GLU A 15 5.68 7.83 28.66
CA GLU A 15 4.65 7.40 27.70
C GLU A 15 5.04 7.75 26.26
N ALA A 16 5.63 8.93 26.04
CA ALA A 16 6.13 9.33 24.73
C ALA A 16 7.23 8.37 24.22
N VAL A 17 8.13 7.93 25.11
CA VAL A 17 9.16 6.93 24.80
C VAL A 17 8.53 5.57 24.48
N ALA A 18 7.55 5.13 25.27
CA ALA A 18 6.85 3.87 25.04
C ALA A 18 6.11 3.87 23.68
N ILE A 19 5.45 4.97 23.32
CA ILE A 19 4.76 5.12 22.03
C ILE A 19 5.77 5.10 20.87
N ALA A 20 6.87 5.85 20.97
CA ALA A 20 7.89 5.90 19.93
C ALA A 20 8.53 4.52 19.69
N THR A 21 8.90 3.82 20.76
CA THR A 21 9.49 2.47 20.67
C THR A 21 8.51 1.45 20.09
N ALA A 22 7.23 1.48 20.49
CA ALA A 22 6.22 0.60 19.92
C ALA A 22 6.02 0.84 18.42
N LEU A 23 6.03 2.09 17.97
CA LEU A 23 5.96 2.43 16.54
C LEU A 23 7.16 1.89 15.78
N GLU A 24 8.38 2.07 16.31
CA GLU A 24 9.59 1.54 15.68
C GLU A 24 9.61 0.01 15.60
N MET A 25 9.08 -0.68 16.63
CA MET A 25 8.98 -2.14 16.65
C MET A 25 7.91 -2.68 15.69
N LEU A 26 6.78 -1.97 15.56
CA LEU A 26 5.64 -2.41 14.76
C LEU A 26 5.78 -2.02 13.28
N TRP A 27 6.51 -0.95 12.97
CA TRP A 27 6.56 -0.46 11.60
C TRP A 27 7.33 -1.44 10.70
N PRO A 28 6.76 -1.83 9.54
CA PRO A 28 7.50 -2.64 8.59
C PRO A 28 8.73 -1.88 8.11
N LYS A 29 9.91 -2.48 8.30
CA LYS A 29 11.14 -1.97 7.71
C LYS A 29 10.96 -1.93 6.19
N PRO A 30 11.31 -0.83 5.50
CA PRO A 30 11.23 -0.78 4.06
C PRO A 30 12.08 -1.91 3.49
N GLN A 31 11.43 -2.94 2.96
CA GLN A 31 12.14 -3.97 2.22
C GLN A 31 12.56 -3.36 0.89
N THR A 32 13.82 -3.54 0.50
CA THR A 32 14.25 -3.27 -0.87
C THR A 32 13.33 -4.07 -1.79
N ASN A 33 12.45 -3.35 -2.47
CA ASN A 33 11.53 -3.91 -3.45
C ASN A 33 12.40 -4.45 -4.60
N VAL A 34 12.71 -5.74 -4.57
CA VAL A 34 13.15 -6.45 -5.77
C VAL A 34 11.98 -6.29 -6.72
N ALA A 35 12.16 -5.45 -7.74
CA ALA A 35 11.12 -5.08 -8.69
C ALA A 35 10.53 -6.33 -9.33
N THR A 36 9.56 -6.93 -8.67
CA THR A 36 8.63 -7.86 -9.27
C THR A 36 7.78 -6.95 -10.12
N SER A 37 7.79 -7.14 -11.45
CA SER A 37 6.99 -6.34 -12.37
C SER A 37 5.56 -6.30 -11.83
N VAL A 38 5.17 -5.20 -11.19
CA VAL A 38 3.87 -5.09 -10.54
C VAL A 38 2.87 -5.10 -11.67
N GLN A 39 2.15 -6.21 -11.85
CA GLN A 39 1.09 -6.29 -12.85
C GLN A 39 0.01 -5.29 -12.46
N THR A 40 0.04 -4.11 -13.09
CA THR A 40 -0.86 -2.98 -12.81
C THR A 40 -2.25 -3.19 -13.43
N SER A 41 -2.47 -4.30 -14.13
CA SER A 41 -3.77 -4.66 -14.69
C SER A 41 -4.65 -5.25 -13.60
N TRP A 42 -5.78 -4.60 -13.34
CA TRP A 42 -6.79 -5.12 -12.44
C TRP A 42 -7.34 -6.46 -12.99
N ARG A 43 -7.34 -7.49 -12.14
CA ARG A 43 -7.85 -8.83 -12.45
C ARG A 43 -8.96 -9.20 -11.47
N PHE A 44 -10.05 -9.80 -11.97
CA PHE A 44 -11.08 -10.45 -11.16
C PHE A 44 -10.91 -11.98 -11.30
N SER A 45 -10.79 -12.70 -10.19
CA SER A 45 -10.56 -14.17 -10.20
C SER A 45 -9.41 -14.60 -11.14
N GLY A 46 -8.28 -13.89 -11.08
CA GLY A 46 -7.11 -14.18 -11.92
C GLY A 46 -7.28 -13.89 -13.42
N ARG A 47 -8.41 -13.36 -13.88
CA ARG A 47 -8.62 -12.96 -15.29
C ARG A 47 -8.47 -11.45 -15.43
N SER A 48 -7.63 -11.01 -16.37
CA SER A 48 -7.45 -9.57 -16.62
C SER A 48 -8.73 -8.99 -17.21
N TRP A 49 -9.16 -7.84 -16.69
CA TRP A 49 -10.30 -7.12 -17.25
C TRP A 49 -10.01 -6.58 -18.67
N THR A 50 -8.75 -6.30 -18.98
CA THR A 50 -8.27 -5.68 -20.23
C THR A 50 -8.15 -6.64 -21.43
N ASP A 51 -9.05 -7.62 -21.58
CA ASP A 51 -9.29 -8.21 -22.91
C ASP A 51 -10.24 -7.29 -23.68
N SER A 52 -9.75 -6.08 -24.00
CA SER A 52 -10.49 -5.16 -24.85
C SER A 52 -10.58 -5.79 -26.24
N VAL A 53 -11.81 -5.88 -26.74
CA VAL A 53 -12.31 -6.28 -28.07
C VAL A 53 -11.34 -6.11 -29.27
N LEU A 54 -10.38 -5.18 -29.19
CA LEU A 54 -9.27 -5.01 -30.13
C LEU A 54 -8.38 -6.25 -30.29
N ALA A 55 -8.11 -7.03 -29.23
CA ALA A 55 -7.31 -8.25 -29.33
C ALA A 55 -8.00 -9.35 -30.18
N ARG A 56 -9.35 -9.37 -30.17
CA ARG A 56 -10.15 -10.33 -30.95
C ARG A 56 -10.23 -10.02 -32.44
N ARG A 57 -9.83 -8.81 -32.88
CA ARG A 57 -9.85 -8.39 -34.29
C ARG A 57 -8.66 -8.90 -35.12
N SER A 58 -7.63 -9.47 -34.49
CA SER A 58 -6.42 -9.94 -35.18
C SER A 58 -6.48 -11.41 -35.62
N ARG A 59 -7.62 -12.11 -35.48
CA ARG A 59 -7.74 -13.50 -35.92
C ARG A 59 -8.00 -13.54 -37.43
N PRO A 60 -7.13 -14.14 -38.26
CA PRO A 60 -7.45 -14.39 -39.65
C PRO A 60 -8.53 -15.49 -39.73
N ASN A 61 -9.44 -15.35 -40.69
CA ASN A 61 -10.50 -16.33 -40.97
C ASN A 61 -9.93 -17.70 -41.35
#